data_AF-A0AAE4CYR5-F1
#
_entry.id   AF-A0AAE4CYR5-F1
#
_cell.length_a   1.000
_cell.length_b   1.000
_cell.length_c   1.000
_cell.angle_alpha   90.00
_cell.angle_beta   90.00
_cell.angle_gamma   90.00
#
_symmetry.space_group_name_H-M   'P 1'
#
loop_
_entity.id
_entity.type
_entity.pdbx_description
1 polymer ?
#
loop_
_entity_poly.entity_id
_entity_poly.type
_entity_poly.pdbx_seq_one_letter_code
_entity_poly.pdbx_strand_id
1 'polypeptide(L)'
;MVRLRPLATAAAVAALALAGCGSVGDDRPEVDATIVLDGPPQAYDAPIAAAAQRDFDGAEGVQLRMRRPRGADEGIRALFRRRADFVVIDADRLTANPRLVGVMALVNAPDGDRAPRIVLATSRARLAEQPNVAKATVAAILRGYEQTQVDPESSLSDLQTEFEGLDRTALTAQYEAVEQQLFPPGRPLGALPQGDRRYDTTVVANASKTTHPS
;
A
#
# COMPACT_ATOMS: atom_id res chain seq x y z
N MET A 1 -51.93 -3.44 57.88
CA MET A 1 -53.13 -3.78 57.08
C MET A 1 -52.91 -3.24 55.68
N VAL A 2 -52.38 -4.03 54.73
CA VAL A 2 -53.13 -4.73 53.64
C VAL A 2 -54.05 -3.73 52.90
N ARG A 3 -53.82 -3.34 51.64
CA ARG A 3 -54.03 -4.17 50.43
C ARG A 3 -53.19 -3.69 49.23
N LEU A 4 -52.46 -4.62 48.61
CA LEU A 4 -52.20 -4.61 47.16
C LEU A 4 -53.51 -4.90 46.42
N ARG A 5 -53.70 -4.32 45.21
CA ARG A 5 -53.63 -5.07 43.93
C ARG A 5 -54.05 -4.22 42.71
N PRO A 6 -53.68 -4.66 41.48
CA PRO A 6 -53.30 -3.86 40.31
C PRO A 6 -54.28 -3.95 39.14
N LEU A 7 -54.07 -3.16 38.08
CA LEU A 7 -54.49 -3.40 36.68
C LEU A 7 -53.89 -2.26 35.83
N ALA A 8 -52.81 -2.45 35.08
CA ALA A 8 -52.71 -3.12 33.77
C ALA A 8 -53.50 -2.40 32.66
N THR A 9 -52.79 -1.60 31.86
CA THR A 9 -52.98 -1.18 30.44
C THR A 9 -52.11 0.07 30.22
N ALA A 10 -51.35 0.31 29.16
CA ALA A 10 -51.07 -0.40 27.93
C ALA A 10 -49.82 0.22 27.28
N ALA A 11 -49.05 -0.61 26.59
CA ALA A 11 -48.33 -0.36 25.33
C ALA A 11 -47.83 1.08 25.01
N ALA A 12 -46.51 1.26 25.07
CA ALA A 12 -45.77 2.08 24.12
C ALA A 12 -44.33 1.55 23.97
N VAL A 13 -44.20 0.41 23.29
CA VAL A 13 -42.93 -0.01 22.68
C VAL A 13 -42.71 0.90 21.48
N ALA A 14 -42.04 2.04 21.69
CA ALA A 14 -41.50 2.84 20.61
C ALA A 14 -40.19 2.17 20.16
N ALA A 15 -40.32 1.23 19.23
CA ALA A 15 -39.21 0.70 18.46
C ALA A 15 -38.63 1.83 17.59
N LEU A 16 -37.58 2.50 18.09
CA LEU A 16 -36.65 3.23 17.24
C LEU A 16 -35.76 2.20 16.52
N ALA A 17 -36.35 1.54 15.53
CA ALA A 17 -35.67 0.71 14.55
C ALA A 17 -36.00 1.24 13.15
N LEU A 18 -35.53 2.46 12.87
CA LEU A 18 -35.47 3.05 11.53
C LEU A 18 -34.07 3.65 11.40
N ALA A 19 -33.14 2.84 10.89
CA ALA A 19 -32.68 2.93 9.51
C ALA A 19 -31.56 3.97 9.33
N GLY A 20 -30.45 3.73 10.01
CA GLY A 20 -29.12 4.15 9.54
C GLY A 20 -28.49 2.98 8.80
N CYS A 21 -29.07 2.56 7.67
CA CYS A 21 -28.30 1.80 6.69
C CYS A 21 -27.26 2.77 6.14
N GLY A 22 -26.07 2.75 6.73
CA GLY A 22 -24.89 3.31 6.07
C GLY A 22 -24.84 2.69 4.69
N SER A 23 -24.73 3.52 3.65
CA SER A 23 -24.20 3.08 2.38
C SER A 23 -22.82 2.51 2.69
N VAL A 24 -22.74 1.20 2.84
CA VAL A 24 -21.47 0.48 2.92
C VAL A 24 -20.71 0.88 1.66
N GLY A 25 -19.63 1.62 1.85
CA GLY A 25 -18.84 2.16 0.76
C GLY A 25 -18.27 1.02 -0.07
N ASP A 26 -18.86 0.78 -1.23
CA ASP A 26 -18.48 -0.22 -2.24
C ASP A 26 -17.05 -0.04 -2.80
N ASP A 27 -16.27 0.92 -2.28
CA ASP A 27 -14.93 1.24 -2.76
C ASP A 27 -13.79 0.61 -1.95
N ARG A 28 -14.04 0.10 -0.73
CA ARG A 28 -13.00 -0.55 0.07
C ARG A 28 -12.91 -2.04 -0.25
N PRO A 29 -11.74 -2.56 -0.69
CA PRO A 29 -11.64 -3.95 -1.14
C PRO A 29 -11.89 -5.01 -0.07
N GLU A 30 -11.52 -4.73 1.18
CA GLU A 30 -11.56 -5.65 2.33
C GLU A 30 -10.89 -7.01 2.05
N VAL A 31 -9.66 -6.97 1.50
CA VAL A 31 -8.89 -8.19 1.14
C VAL A 31 -7.45 -8.16 1.63
N ASP A 32 -6.86 -9.34 1.75
CA ASP A 32 -5.41 -9.48 1.86
C ASP A 32 -4.71 -9.19 0.51
N ALA A 33 -3.57 -8.50 0.56
CA ALA A 33 -2.71 -8.28 -0.59
C ALA A 33 -1.24 -8.56 -0.26
N THR A 34 -0.62 -9.46 -1.02
CA THR A 34 0.77 -9.87 -0.86
C THR A 34 1.70 -9.10 -1.81
N ILE A 35 2.76 -8.52 -1.25
CA ILE A 35 3.85 -7.86 -1.98
C ILE A 35 5.11 -8.71 -1.86
N VAL A 36 5.71 -9.09 -2.98
CA VAL A 36 7.02 -9.77 -2.99
C VAL A 36 8.12 -8.78 -3.32
N LEU A 37 9.16 -8.72 -2.47
CA LEU A 37 10.29 -7.81 -2.64
C LEU A 37 11.23 -8.25 -3.76
N ASP A 38 12.05 -7.32 -4.27
CA ASP A 38 13.00 -7.59 -5.35
C ASP A 38 14.30 -8.28 -4.88
N GLY A 39 14.50 -8.35 -3.56
CA GLY A 39 15.66 -8.94 -2.92
C GLY A 39 15.50 -9.03 -1.41
N PRO A 40 16.60 -9.18 -0.66
CA PRO A 40 16.58 -8.96 0.78
C PRO A 40 15.98 -7.57 1.09
N PRO A 41 15.23 -7.40 2.21
CA PRO A 41 14.65 -6.11 2.56
C PRO A 41 15.74 -5.04 2.70
N GLN A 42 15.50 -3.88 2.11
CA GLN A 42 16.40 -2.72 2.16
C GLN A 42 15.68 -1.51 2.74
N ALA A 43 16.43 -0.45 3.06
CA ALA A 43 15.86 0.76 3.65
C ALA A 43 14.73 1.41 2.82
N TYR A 44 14.75 1.28 1.49
CA TYR A 44 13.68 1.81 0.63
C TYR A 44 12.36 1.03 0.75
N ASP A 45 12.34 -0.14 1.39
CA ASP A 45 11.11 -0.90 1.67
C ASP A 45 10.40 -0.41 2.95
N ALA A 46 11.05 0.45 3.75
CA ALA A 46 10.52 0.96 5.01
C ALA A 46 9.16 1.66 4.89
N PRO A 47 8.86 2.46 3.85
CA PRO A 47 7.53 3.01 3.65
C PRO A 47 6.43 1.93 3.50
N ILE A 48 6.74 0.79 2.88
CA ILE A 48 5.77 -0.30 2.72
C ILE A 48 5.54 -0.98 4.07
N ALA A 49 6.61 -1.22 4.83
CA ALA A 49 6.50 -1.79 6.17
C ALA A 49 5.74 -0.86 7.12
N ALA A 50 6.03 0.44 7.09
CA ALA A 50 5.29 1.44 7.88
C ALA A 50 3.79 1.45 7.52
N ALA A 51 3.44 1.29 6.24
CA ALA A 51 2.04 1.20 5.83
C ALA A 51 1.31 0.01 6.47
N ALA A 52 1.95 -1.17 6.51
CA ALA A 52 1.38 -2.38 7.10
C ALA A 52 1.39 -2.34 8.64
N GLN A 53 2.52 -2.00 9.25
CA GLN A 53 2.71 -2.04 10.71
C GLN A 53 1.88 -0.97 11.44
N ARG A 54 1.50 0.11 10.75
CA ARG A 54 0.70 1.20 11.30
C ARG A 54 -0.76 1.17 10.85
N ASP A 55 -1.20 0.08 10.23
CA ASP A 55 -2.58 -0.14 9.77
C ASP A 55 -3.08 0.96 8.79
N PHE A 56 -2.16 1.58 8.04
CA PHE A 56 -2.55 2.50 6.96
C PHE A 56 -3.19 1.74 5.81
N ASP A 57 -2.80 0.50 5.61
CA ASP A 57 -3.41 -0.43 4.67
C ASP A 57 -4.81 -0.85 5.10
N GLY A 58 -5.01 -1.24 6.37
CA GLY A 58 -6.34 -1.56 6.89
C GLY A 58 -7.29 -0.38 6.79
N ALA A 59 -6.81 0.85 6.97
CA ALA A 59 -7.59 2.06 6.76
C ALA A 59 -8.09 2.23 5.30
N GLU A 60 -7.37 1.68 4.32
CA GLU A 60 -7.75 1.67 2.89
C GLU A 60 -8.50 0.37 2.49
N GLY A 61 -8.74 -0.55 3.43
CA GLY A 61 -9.42 -1.82 3.19
C GLY A 61 -8.54 -2.89 2.53
N VAL A 62 -7.22 -2.82 2.71
CA VAL A 62 -6.30 -3.88 2.27
C VAL A 62 -5.40 -4.31 3.43
N GLN A 63 -5.11 -5.60 3.55
CA GLN A 63 -4.18 -6.11 4.57
C GLN A 63 -2.90 -6.58 3.88
N LEU A 64 -1.85 -5.75 3.95
CA LEU A 64 -0.60 -5.96 3.24
C LEU A 64 0.25 -7.00 3.94
N ARG A 65 0.81 -7.92 3.14
CA ARG A 65 1.78 -8.91 3.59
C ARG A 65 3.02 -8.82 2.76
N MET A 66 4.15 -8.49 3.37
CA MET A 66 5.42 -8.41 2.68
C MET A 66 6.10 -9.78 2.68
N ARG A 67 6.77 -10.13 1.57
CA ARG A 67 7.48 -11.41 1.45
C ARG A 67 8.85 -11.23 0.84
N ARG A 68 9.87 -11.78 1.53
CA ARG A 68 11.22 -11.94 0.97
C ARG A 68 11.20 -12.94 -0.19
N PRO A 69 11.86 -12.65 -1.33
CA PRO A 69 12.04 -13.62 -2.39
C PRO A 69 13.04 -14.72 -1.95
N ARG A 70 12.80 -15.96 -2.38
CA ARG A 70 13.62 -17.16 -2.20
C ARG A 70 14.53 -17.45 -3.40
N GLY A 71 14.55 -16.54 -4.38
CA GLY A 71 15.38 -16.65 -5.57
C GLY A 71 14.95 -15.66 -6.65
N ALA A 72 15.77 -15.55 -7.69
CA ALA A 72 15.49 -14.68 -8.83
C ALA A 72 14.11 -14.96 -9.44
N ASP A 73 13.41 -13.88 -9.81
CA ASP A 73 12.06 -13.92 -10.42
C ASP A 73 10.96 -14.60 -9.60
N GLU A 74 11.17 -14.90 -8.30
CA GLU A 74 10.10 -15.52 -7.51
C GLU A 74 8.85 -14.65 -7.43
N GLY A 75 8.99 -13.34 -7.22
CA GLY A 75 7.87 -12.40 -7.22
C GLY A 75 7.06 -12.45 -8.52
N ILE A 76 7.74 -12.37 -9.66
CA ILE A 76 7.09 -12.42 -10.98
C ILE A 76 6.38 -13.76 -11.20
N ARG A 77 7.02 -14.88 -10.84
CA ARG A 77 6.38 -16.21 -10.90
C ARG A 77 5.17 -16.30 -9.96
N ALA A 78 5.24 -15.69 -8.78
CA ALA A 78 4.14 -15.68 -7.82
C ALA A 78 2.95 -14.87 -8.33
N LEU A 79 3.17 -13.71 -8.94
CA LEU A 79 2.12 -12.92 -9.60
C LEU A 79 1.35 -13.74 -10.63
N PHE A 80 2.06 -14.36 -11.58
CA PHE A 80 1.41 -15.14 -12.64
C PHE A 80 0.75 -16.43 -12.13
N ARG A 81 1.16 -16.92 -10.97
CA ARG A 81 0.51 -18.05 -10.27
C ARG A 81 -0.58 -17.60 -9.30
N ARG A 82 -0.93 -16.31 -9.26
CA ARG A 82 -1.90 -15.70 -8.33
C ARG A 82 -1.57 -15.97 -6.84
N ARG A 83 -0.29 -16.07 -6.50
CA ARG A 83 0.26 -16.22 -5.14
C ARG A 83 0.89 -14.93 -4.59
N ALA A 84 0.82 -13.87 -5.37
CA ALA A 84 1.17 -12.51 -5.01
C ALA A 84 0.24 -11.57 -5.79
N ASP A 85 0.10 -10.36 -5.27
CA ASP A 85 -0.76 -9.31 -5.82
C ASP A 85 0.10 -8.22 -6.46
N PHE A 86 1.26 -7.95 -5.83
CA PHE A 86 2.25 -7.00 -6.31
C PHE A 86 3.67 -7.54 -6.17
N VAL A 87 4.58 -6.90 -6.89
CA VAL A 87 6.03 -7.09 -6.76
C VAL A 87 6.70 -5.73 -6.67
N VAL A 88 7.75 -5.66 -5.87
CA VAL A 88 8.78 -4.64 -5.99
C VAL A 88 9.78 -5.15 -7.00
N ILE A 89 10.07 -4.37 -8.05
CA ILE A 89 11.05 -4.73 -9.10
C ILE A 89 11.79 -3.51 -9.61
N ASP A 90 12.98 -3.74 -10.13
CA ASP A 90 13.68 -2.75 -10.97
C ASP A 90 12.98 -2.48 -12.32
N ALA A 91 13.25 -1.31 -12.90
CA ALA A 91 12.67 -0.89 -14.17
C ALA A 91 13.15 -1.70 -15.38
N ASP A 92 14.33 -2.32 -15.34
CA ASP A 92 14.83 -3.14 -16.45
C ASP A 92 14.00 -4.43 -16.54
N ARG A 93 13.66 -5.03 -15.40
CA ARG A 93 12.79 -6.22 -15.30
C ARG A 93 11.33 -5.90 -15.62
N LEU A 94 10.84 -4.72 -15.28
CA LEU A 94 9.55 -4.23 -15.78
C LEU A 94 9.58 -4.15 -17.32
N THR A 95 10.64 -3.56 -17.88
CA THR A 95 10.80 -3.38 -19.33
C THR A 95 10.89 -4.72 -20.07
N ALA A 96 11.57 -5.70 -19.49
CA ALA A 96 11.69 -7.03 -20.03
C ALA A 96 10.36 -7.82 -20.02
N ASN A 97 9.33 -7.35 -19.30
CA ASN A 97 8.08 -8.10 -19.12
C ASN A 97 6.83 -7.27 -19.49
N PRO A 98 6.35 -7.34 -20.74
CA PRO A 98 5.22 -6.51 -21.20
C PRO A 98 3.87 -6.85 -20.53
N ARG A 99 3.78 -7.99 -19.83
CA ARG A 99 2.59 -8.41 -19.08
C ARG A 99 2.48 -7.74 -17.72
N LEU A 100 3.56 -7.13 -17.24
CA LEU A 100 3.59 -6.33 -16.03
C LEU A 100 3.28 -4.86 -16.34
N VAL A 101 2.87 -4.15 -15.30
CA VAL A 101 2.63 -2.71 -15.32
C VAL A 101 3.05 -2.12 -13.97
N GLY A 102 3.86 -1.07 -14.01
CA GLY A 102 4.24 -0.31 -12.81
C GLY A 102 3.09 0.62 -12.40
N VAL A 103 2.75 0.66 -11.13
CA VAL A 103 1.62 1.44 -10.59
C VAL A 103 2.05 2.53 -9.60
N MET A 104 3.30 2.49 -9.12
CA MET A 104 3.89 3.51 -8.27
C MET A 104 5.41 3.47 -8.38
N ALA A 105 6.06 4.64 -8.43
CA ALA A 105 7.51 4.76 -8.28
C ALA A 105 7.89 4.63 -6.81
N LEU A 106 8.84 3.75 -6.48
CA LEU A 106 9.32 3.59 -5.10
C LEU A 106 10.67 4.27 -4.90
N VAL A 107 11.58 4.10 -5.86
CA VAL A 107 12.90 4.75 -5.87
C VAL A 107 13.07 5.44 -7.21
N ASN A 108 13.24 6.75 -7.19
CA ASN A 108 13.41 7.56 -8.39
C ASN A 108 14.84 7.45 -8.93
N ALA A 109 15.01 7.78 -10.21
CA ALA A 109 16.34 8.01 -10.76
C ALA A 109 16.94 9.31 -10.19
N PRO A 110 18.28 9.40 -10.04
CA PRO A 110 18.94 10.59 -9.47
C PRO A 110 18.64 11.90 -10.21
N ASP A 111 18.34 11.83 -11.51
CA ASP A 111 18.10 12.98 -12.38
C ASP A 111 16.61 13.28 -12.61
N GLY A 112 15.69 12.57 -11.94
CA GLY A 112 14.25 12.86 -11.93
C GLY A 112 13.51 12.54 -13.24
N ASP A 113 14.03 12.92 -14.40
CA ASP A 113 13.32 12.78 -15.68
C ASP A 113 13.38 11.35 -16.27
N ARG A 114 14.21 10.47 -15.68
CA ARG A 114 14.31 9.08 -16.11
C ARG A 114 13.27 8.18 -15.47
N ALA A 115 13.14 6.99 -16.07
CA ALA A 115 12.38 5.90 -15.48
C ALA A 115 12.82 5.67 -14.01
N PRO A 116 11.87 5.46 -13.08
CA PRO A 116 12.19 5.12 -11.70
C PRO A 116 13.11 3.89 -11.67
N ARG A 117 14.00 3.82 -10.68
CA ARG A 117 14.89 2.67 -10.50
C ARG A 117 14.13 1.46 -10.02
N ILE A 118 13.23 1.66 -9.05
CA ILE A 118 12.42 0.62 -8.41
C ILE A 118 10.95 1.06 -8.45
N VAL A 119 10.08 0.11 -8.77
CA VAL A 119 8.64 0.33 -8.87
C VAL A 119 7.86 -0.74 -8.12
N LEU A 120 6.68 -0.35 -7.63
CA LEU A 120 5.62 -1.30 -7.33
C LEU A 120 4.93 -1.65 -8.64
N ALA A 121 4.87 -2.93 -8.96
CA ALA A 121 4.24 -3.45 -10.16
C ALA A 121 3.24 -4.56 -9.87
N THR A 122 2.29 -4.74 -10.78
CA THR A 122 1.40 -5.91 -10.81
C THR A 122 1.28 -6.42 -12.25
N SER A 123 0.52 -7.50 -12.46
CA SER A 123 0.19 -7.95 -13.80
C SER A 123 -0.95 -7.11 -14.37
N ARG A 124 -0.92 -6.83 -15.68
CA ARG A 124 -2.01 -6.11 -16.37
C ARG A 124 -3.38 -6.79 -16.18
N ALA A 125 -3.39 -8.12 -16.22
CA ALA A 125 -4.61 -8.90 -16.00
C ALA A 125 -5.18 -8.64 -14.59
N ARG A 126 -4.31 -8.65 -13.57
CA ARG A 126 -4.75 -8.39 -12.19
C ARG A 126 -5.21 -6.96 -11.98
N LEU A 127 -4.51 -5.97 -12.56
CA LEU A 127 -4.94 -4.57 -12.47
C LEU A 127 -6.32 -4.36 -13.10
N ALA A 128 -6.60 -5.03 -14.22
CA ALA A 128 -7.91 -4.99 -14.86
C ALA A 128 -9.00 -5.70 -14.03
N GLU A 129 -8.66 -6.82 -13.37
CA GLU A 129 -9.59 -7.57 -12.51
C GLU A 129 -9.89 -6.85 -11.19
N GLN A 130 -8.88 -6.22 -10.57
CA GLN A 130 -8.93 -5.70 -9.21
C GLN A 130 -8.32 -4.28 -9.12
N PRO A 131 -8.85 -3.29 -9.85
CA PRO A 131 -8.29 -1.94 -9.86
C PRO A 131 -8.37 -1.26 -8.49
N ASN A 132 -9.40 -1.55 -7.69
CA ASN A 132 -9.56 -0.94 -6.36
C ASN A 132 -8.54 -1.48 -5.35
N VAL A 133 -8.10 -2.73 -5.46
CA VAL A 133 -6.99 -3.27 -4.64
C VAL A 133 -5.71 -2.50 -4.94
N ALA A 134 -5.40 -2.26 -6.22
CA ALA A 134 -4.22 -1.48 -6.59
C ALA A 134 -4.27 -0.04 -6.06
N LYS A 135 -5.43 0.63 -6.15
CA LYS A 135 -5.60 1.98 -5.62
C LYS A 135 -5.43 2.01 -4.10
N ALA A 136 -6.10 1.12 -3.37
CA ALA A 136 -6.03 1.03 -1.91
C ALA A 136 -4.60 0.72 -1.43
N THR A 137 -3.92 -0.24 -2.07
CA THR A 137 -2.52 -0.55 -1.77
C THR A 137 -1.60 0.65 -2.01
N VAL A 138 -1.76 1.36 -3.13
CA VAL A 138 -0.94 2.56 -3.41
C VAL A 138 -1.26 3.69 -2.43
N ALA A 139 -2.53 3.91 -2.06
CA ALA A 139 -2.91 4.91 -1.06
C ALA A 139 -2.28 4.63 0.31
N ALA A 140 -2.32 3.38 0.76
CA ALA A 140 -1.69 2.94 1.99
C ALA A 140 -0.18 3.17 1.99
N ILE A 141 0.50 2.78 0.90
CA ILE A 141 1.95 2.97 0.77
C ILE A 141 2.30 4.45 0.72
N LEU A 142 1.52 5.31 0.05
CA LEU A 142 1.73 6.76 0.07
C LEU A 142 1.72 7.34 1.49
N ARG A 143 0.79 6.89 2.35
CA ARG A 143 0.77 7.26 3.78
C ARG A 143 2.01 6.74 4.53
N GLY A 144 2.50 5.56 4.16
CA GLY A 144 3.77 5.04 4.64
C GLY A 144 4.98 5.89 4.22
N TYR A 145 4.97 6.45 3.01
CA TYR A 145 5.99 7.41 2.56
C TYR A 145 5.91 8.72 3.35
N GLU A 146 4.70 9.28 3.53
CA GLU A 146 4.48 10.48 4.34
C GLU A 146 5.02 10.29 5.76
N GLN A 147 4.71 9.15 6.39
CA GLN A 147 5.25 8.81 7.71
C GLN A 147 6.78 8.70 7.71
N THR A 148 7.35 8.04 6.71
CA THR A 148 8.82 7.86 6.61
C THR A 148 9.53 9.18 6.37
N GLN A 149 8.91 10.12 5.65
CA GLN A 149 9.46 11.46 5.45
C GLN A 149 9.53 12.25 6.76
N VAL A 150 8.54 12.06 7.65
CA VAL A 150 8.44 12.76 8.94
C VAL A 150 9.32 12.11 10.00
N ASP A 151 9.33 10.78 10.07
CA ASP A 151 10.04 9.99 11.07
C ASP A 151 10.62 8.71 10.43
N PRO A 152 11.78 8.84 9.73
CA PRO A 152 12.39 7.71 9.05
C PRO A 152 12.90 6.66 10.04
N GLU A 153 13.31 7.07 11.24
CA GLU A 153 13.84 6.14 12.22
C GLU A 153 12.79 5.13 12.67
N SER A 154 11.56 5.61 12.94
CA SER A 154 10.48 4.70 13.29
C SER A 154 10.07 3.81 12.11
N SER A 155 10.02 4.32 10.88
CA SER A 155 9.71 3.48 9.72
C SER A 155 10.77 2.39 9.47
N LEU A 156 12.05 2.67 9.74
CA LEU A 156 13.10 1.66 9.69
C LEU A 156 12.92 0.61 10.79
N SER A 157 12.45 1.00 11.97
CA SER A 157 12.06 0.05 13.03
C SER A 157 10.85 -0.80 12.63
N ASP A 158 9.85 -0.22 11.96
CA ASP A 158 8.71 -0.97 11.43
C ASP A 158 9.17 -2.07 10.44
N LEU A 159 10.16 -1.75 9.59
CA LEU A 159 10.79 -2.73 8.69
C LEU A 159 11.53 -3.84 9.45
N GLN A 160 12.21 -3.53 10.55
CA GLN A 160 12.88 -4.54 11.38
C GLN A 160 11.89 -5.45 12.11
N THR A 161 10.74 -4.93 12.52
CA THR A 161 9.65 -5.71 13.11
C THR A 161 9.05 -6.67 12.08
N GLU A 162 8.84 -6.20 10.84
CA GLU A 162 8.37 -7.06 9.73
C GLU A 162 9.38 -8.16 9.40
N PHE A 163 10.68 -7.85 9.54
CA PHE A 163 11.78 -8.68 9.06
C PHE A 163 12.88 -8.80 10.10
N GLU A 164 12.82 -9.87 10.90
CA GLU A 164 13.83 -10.16 11.91
C GLU A 164 15.26 -10.28 11.32
N GLY A 165 16.24 -9.86 12.12
CA GLY A 165 17.67 -10.00 11.83
C GLY A 165 18.28 -8.90 10.96
N LEU A 166 17.54 -7.83 10.63
CA LEU A 166 18.09 -6.68 9.91
C LEU A 166 18.94 -5.79 10.83
N ASP A 167 20.10 -5.34 10.33
CA ASP A 167 21.02 -4.46 11.06
C ASP A 167 20.56 -2.99 11.01
N ARG A 168 20.33 -2.38 12.17
CA ARG A 168 19.79 -1.01 12.28
C ARG A 168 20.73 0.02 11.67
N THR A 169 22.03 -0.11 11.92
CA THR A 169 23.06 0.84 11.47
C THR A 169 23.19 0.80 9.95
N ALA A 170 23.20 -0.39 9.36
CA ALA A 170 23.22 -0.59 7.93
C ALA A 170 21.95 -0.04 7.27
N LEU A 171 20.78 -0.25 7.87
CA LEU A 171 19.51 0.32 7.38
C LEU A 171 19.52 1.85 7.40
N THR A 172 20.02 2.49 8.47
CA THR A 172 20.17 3.95 8.52
C THR A 172 21.08 4.45 7.40
N ALA A 173 22.27 3.85 7.25
CA ALA A 173 23.22 4.26 6.23
C ALA A 173 22.67 4.07 4.80
N GLN A 174 21.90 3.00 4.58
CA GLN A 174 21.20 2.79 3.31
C GLN A 174 20.14 3.85 3.06
N TYR A 175 19.33 4.20 4.08
CA TYR A 175 18.29 5.23 3.97
C TYR A 175 18.91 6.58 3.59
N GLU A 176 19.94 7.03 4.30
CA GLU A 176 20.65 8.28 4.03
C GLU A 176 21.19 8.34 2.59
N ALA A 177 21.67 7.22 2.06
CA ALA A 177 22.19 7.14 0.69
C ALA A 177 21.10 7.24 -0.40
N VAL A 178 19.84 6.93 -0.08
CA VAL A 178 18.73 6.89 -1.05
C VAL A 178 17.62 7.90 -0.76
N GLU A 179 17.70 8.66 0.33
CA GLU A 179 16.65 9.59 0.77
C GLU A 179 16.19 10.53 -0.35
N GLN A 180 17.12 11.16 -1.07
CA GLN A 180 16.79 12.05 -2.20
C GLN A 180 16.09 11.34 -3.36
N GLN A 181 16.30 10.02 -3.51
CA GLN A 181 15.63 9.21 -4.52
C GLN A 181 14.25 8.75 -4.05
N LEU A 182 14.03 8.61 -2.74
CA LEU A 182 12.70 8.35 -2.16
C LEU A 182 11.83 9.61 -2.21
N PHE A 183 12.41 10.77 -1.89
CA PHE A 183 11.72 12.05 -1.75
C PHE A 183 12.33 13.12 -2.68
N PRO A 184 12.24 12.95 -4.00
CA PRO A 184 12.77 13.96 -4.93
C PRO A 184 12.04 15.30 -4.77
N PRO A 185 12.76 16.42 -4.63
CA PRO A 185 12.14 17.73 -4.44
C PRO A 185 11.29 18.15 -5.64
N GLY A 186 10.13 18.74 -5.37
CA GLY A 186 9.23 19.26 -6.41
C GLY A 186 8.48 18.19 -7.21
N ARG A 187 8.54 16.92 -6.80
CA ARG A 187 7.83 15.82 -7.46
C ARG A 187 6.85 15.14 -6.50
N PRO A 188 5.61 14.84 -6.95
CA PRO A 188 4.67 14.09 -6.13
C PRO A 188 5.20 12.69 -5.76
N LEU A 189 4.90 12.24 -4.54
CA LEU A 189 5.24 10.90 -4.08
C LEU A 189 4.64 9.85 -5.02
N GLY A 190 5.42 8.81 -5.34
CA GLY A 190 4.97 7.72 -6.20
C GLY A 190 4.83 8.06 -7.69
N ALA A 191 5.10 9.29 -8.12
CA ALA A 191 4.83 9.74 -9.48
C ALA A 191 5.58 8.94 -10.55
N LEU A 192 4.83 8.43 -11.53
CA LEU A 192 5.34 7.64 -12.64
C LEU A 192 5.53 8.49 -13.92
N PRO A 193 6.43 8.11 -14.84
CA PRO A 193 6.59 8.77 -16.14
C PRO A 193 5.29 8.75 -16.96
N GLN A 194 4.95 9.89 -17.57
CA GLN A 194 3.75 10.02 -18.41
C GLN A 194 3.98 9.50 -19.84
N GLY A 195 2.92 9.03 -20.49
CA GLY A 195 2.95 8.61 -21.90
C GLY A 195 3.63 7.27 -22.18
N ASP A 196 4.24 6.64 -21.18
CA ASP A 196 4.87 5.34 -21.29
C ASP A 196 3.93 4.22 -20.84
N ARG A 197 3.56 3.34 -21.78
CA ARG A 197 2.60 2.25 -21.56
C ARG A 197 3.05 1.23 -20.52
N ARG A 198 4.33 1.20 -20.13
CA ARG A 198 4.85 0.34 -19.05
C ARG A 198 4.29 0.72 -17.68
N TYR A 199 3.78 1.94 -17.53
CA TYR A 199 3.24 2.47 -16.29
C TYR A 199 1.74 2.75 -16.42
N ASP A 200 1.02 2.55 -15.31
CA ASP A 200 -0.34 3.07 -15.14
C ASP A 200 -0.28 4.24 -14.17
N THR A 201 -0.30 5.46 -14.72
CA THR A 201 -0.23 6.69 -13.92
C THR A 201 -1.55 7.00 -13.21
N THR A 202 -2.65 6.33 -13.58
CA THR A 202 -3.98 6.61 -13.02
C THR A 202 -4.14 6.04 -11.62
N VAL A 203 -3.47 4.93 -11.30
CA VAL A 203 -3.53 4.30 -9.97
C VAL A 203 -3.01 5.26 -8.91
N VAL A 204 -1.76 5.71 -9.05
CA VAL A 204 -1.15 6.65 -8.09
C VAL A 204 -1.86 7.99 -8.10
N ALA A 205 -2.26 8.53 -9.25
CA ALA A 205 -2.95 9.82 -9.32
C ALA A 205 -4.32 9.82 -8.64
N ASN A 206 -5.02 8.68 -8.61
CA ASN A 206 -6.29 8.55 -7.89
C ASN A 206 -6.07 8.33 -6.39
N ALA A 207 -5.08 7.51 -6.03
CA ALA A 207 -4.72 7.27 -4.63
C ALA A 207 -4.24 8.54 -3.90
N SER A 208 -3.51 9.43 -4.57
CA SER A 208 -3.08 10.70 -3.95
C SER A 208 -4.23 11.67 -3.68
N LYS A 209 -5.36 11.56 -4.39
CA LYS A 209 -6.53 12.42 -4.18
C LYS A 209 -7.35 12.01 -2.97
N THR A 210 -7.33 10.72 -2.62
CA THR A 210 -8.07 10.20 -1.46
C THR A 210 -7.37 10.49 -0.14
N THR A 211 -6.04 10.59 -0.13
CA THR A 211 -5.27 10.91 1.09
C THR A 211 -5.30 12.40 1.46
N HIS A 212 -5.59 13.31 0.51
CA HIS A 212 -5.70 14.75 0.76
C HIS A 212 -7.03 15.30 0.21
N PRO A 213 -8.15 15.14 0.93
CA PRO A 213 -9.40 15.82 0.55
C PRO A 213 -9.16 17.34 0.63
N SER A 214 -9.33 18.01 -0.51
CA SER A 214 -9.24 19.48 -0.63
C SER A 214 -10.31 20.19 0.21
#